data_AF-A0A9K3H0A1-F1
#
_entry.id   AF-A0A9K3H0A1-F1
#
_cell.length_a   1.000
_cell.length_b   1.000
_cell.length_c   1.000
_cell.angle_alpha   90.00
_cell.angle_beta   90.00
_cell.angle_gamma   90.00
#
_symmetry.space_group_name_H-M   'P 1'
#
loop_
_entity.id
_entity.type
_entity.pdbx_description
1 polymer ?
#
loop_
_entity_poly.entity_id
_entity_poly.type
_entity_poly.pdbx_seq_one_letter_code
_entity_poly.pdbx_strand_id
1 'polypeptide(L)'
;MPQENYVKVLSTVEPLVSDREWMQNFGIAHIANFILNAMELGKAVAALTMAARAAGHCAGYPECARHVEEALHQNFGVRRCSAGEGGEHELCKAEENYNSLFIHVLDIITEALKHEDYVARLKSFFEPPETVELSDEEDDADNAEGEE
;
A
#
# COMPACT_ATOMS: atom_id res chain seq x y z
N MET A 1 -2.09 -30.02 -44.84
CA MET A 1 -2.45 -28.60 -45.06
C MET A 1 -3.46 -28.03 -44.06
N PRO A 2 -4.58 -28.69 -43.66
CA PRO A 2 -5.49 -28.12 -42.65
C PRO A 2 -4.97 -28.25 -41.21
N GLN A 3 -4.37 -29.40 -40.87
CA GLN A 3 -3.86 -29.68 -39.52
C GLN A 3 -2.67 -28.80 -39.12
N GLU A 4 -1.73 -28.52 -40.02
CA GLU A 4 -0.58 -27.64 -39.73
C GLU A 4 -1.00 -26.20 -39.44
N ASN A 5 -2.01 -25.70 -40.16
CA ASN A 5 -2.58 -24.38 -39.89
C ASN A 5 -3.29 -24.33 -38.54
N TYR A 6 -3.99 -25.40 -38.16
CA TYR A 6 -4.66 -25.50 -36.86
C TYR A 6 -3.67 -25.50 -35.68
N VAL A 7 -2.59 -26.30 -35.77
CA VAL A 7 -1.53 -26.35 -34.74
C VAL A 7 -0.85 -24.99 -34.60
N LYS A 8 -0.58 -24.31 -35.72
CA LYS A 8 0.01 -22.98 -35.71
C LYS A 8 -0.89 -21.95 -35.01
N VAL A 9 -2.20 -21.97 -35.27
CA VAL A 9 -3.16 -21.08 -34.60
C VAL A 9 -3.22 -21.36 -33.10
N LEU A 10 -3.31 -22.63 -32.69
CA LEU A 10 -3.30 -23.00 -31.27
C LEU A 10 -2.04 -22.51 -30.55
N SER A 11 -0.86 -22.69 -31.16
CA SER A 11 0.42 -22.25 -30.57
C SER A 11 0.52 -20.73 -30.36
N THR A 12 -0.31 -19.94 -31.05
CA THR A 12 -0.39 -18.48 -30.85
C THR A 12 -1.49 -18.10 -29.85
N VAL A 13 -2.59 -18.85 -29.79
CA VAL A 13 -3.74 -18.54 -28.93
C VAL A 13 -3.51 -18.97 -27.48
N GLU A 14 -2.88 -20.12 -27.25
CA GLU A 14 -2.65 -20.65 -25.89
C GLU A 14 -1.89 -19.68 -24.97
N PRO A 15 -0.77 -19.04 -25.39
CA PRO A 15 -0.08 -18.05 -24.56
C PRO A 15 -0.97 -16.84 -24.21
N LEU A 16 -1.78 -16.37 -25.15
CA LEU A 16 -2.68 -15.23 -24.93
C LEU A 16 -3.80 -15.55 -23.94
N VAL A 17 -4.32 -16.79 -23.96
CA VAL A 17 -5.31 -17.25 -22.98
C VAL A 17 -4.67 -17.33 -21.60
N SER A 18 -3.48 -17.93 -21.49
CA SER A 18 -2.73 -18.01 -20.23
C SER A 18 -2.39 -16.63 -19.66
N ASP A 19 -1.95 -15.69 -20.51
CA ASP A 19 -1.66 -14.32 -20.12
C ASP A 19 -2.90 -13.58 -19.63
N ARG A 20 -4.03 -13.74 -20.33
CA ARG A 20 -5.31 -13.17 -19.91
C ARG A 20 -5.76 -13.74 -18.57
N GLU A 21 -5.69 -15.05 -18.39
CA GLU A 21 -6.08 -15.71 -17.13
C GLU A 21 -5.20 -15.26 -15.97
N TRP A 22 -3.88 -15.16 -16.18
CA TRP A 22 -2.97 -14.65 -15.17
C TRP A 22 -3.31 -13.20 -14.80
N MET A 23 -3.48 -12.31 -15.78
CA MET A 23 -3.85 -10.91 -15.54
C MET A 23 -5.17 -10.79 -14.76
N GLN A 24 -6.17 -11.61 -15.14
CA GLN A 24 -7.51 -11.58 -14.55
C GLN A 24 -7.52 -12.12 -13.11
N ASN A 25 -6.82 -13.22 -12.85
CA ASN A 25 -6.91 -13.94 -11.57
C ASN A 25 -5.87 -13.45 -10.56
N PHE A 26 -4.72 -12.95 -11.02
CA PHE A 26 -3.59 -12.63 -10.16
C PHE A 26 -2.98 -11.25 -10.46
N GLY A 27 -2.67 -10.97 -11.73
CA GLY A 27 -1.85 -9.84 -12.14
C GLY A 27 -2.36 -8.50 -11.63
N ILE A 28 -3.63 -8.16 -11.86
CA ILE A 28 -4.18 -6.85 -11.47
C ILE A 28 -4.12 -6.65 -9.95
N ALA A 29 -4.54 -7.66 -9.18
CA ALA A 29 -4.58 -7.58 -7.72
C ALA A 29 -3.16 -7.48 -7.13
N HIS A 30 -2.22 -8.29 -7.62
CA HIS A 30 -0.83 -8.24 -7.18
C HIS A 30 -0.16 -6.91 -7.52
N ILE A 31 -0.33 -6.41 -8.74
CA ILE A 31 0.22 -5.13 -9.17
C ILE A 31 -0.31 -3.99 -8.27
N ALA A 32 -1.63 -3.96 -8.03
CA ALA A 32 -2.23 -2.98 -7.13
C ALA A 32 -1.66 -3.10 -5.70
N ASN A 33 -1.51 -4.33 -5.19
CA ASN A 33 -0.94 -4.57 -3.88
C ASN A 33 0.51 -4.08 -3.77
N PHE A 34 1.35 -4.28 -4.80
CA PHE A 34 2.71 -3.74 -4.82
C PHE A 34 2.75 -2.21 -4.83
N ILE A 35 1.86 -1.55 -5.57
CA ILE A 35 1.75 -0.08 -5.57
C ILE A 35 1.34 0.43 -4.19
N LEU A 36 0.31 -0.17 -3.59
CA LEU A 36 -0.22 0.25 -2.29
C LEU A 36 0.76 -0.03 -1.13
N ASN A 37 1.59 -1.05 -1.25
CA ASN A 37 2.63 -1.39 -0.27
C ASN A 37 4.00 -0.78 -0.59
N ALA A 38 4.10 0.11 -1.58
CA ALA A 38 5.34 0.81 -1.86
C ALA A 38 5.79 1.61 -0.63
N MET A 39 7.05 1.43 -0.21
CA MET A 39 7.58 2.07 1.00
C MET A 39 7.55 3.61 0.89
N GLU A 40 7.75 4.13 -0.31
CA GLU A 40 7.69 5.55 -0.64
C GLU A 40 6.31 6.12 -0.32
N LEU A 41 5.25 5.41 -0.72
CA LEU A 41 3.86 5.78 -0.44
C LEU A 41 3.57 5.71 1.05
N GLY A 42 3.98 4.62 1.72
CA GLY A 42 3.81 4.46 3.17
C GLY A 42 4.47 5.59 3.98
N LYS A 43 5.70 5.97 3.61
CA LYS A 43 6.42 7.09 4.24
C LYS A 43 5.74 8.43 4.00
N ALA A 44 5.29 8.70 2.78
CA ALA A 44 4.60 9.94 2.44
C ALA A 44 3.27 10.08 3.18
N VAL A 45 2.46 9.03 3.22
CA VAL A 45 1.18 9.00 3.96
C VAL A 45 1.40 9.17 5.46
N ALA A 46 2.42 8.52 6.03
CA ALA A 46 2.77 8.69 7.44
C ALA A 46 3.17 10.14 7.76
N ALA A 47 4.01 10.76 6.92
CA ALA A 47 4.40 12.16 7.07
C ALA A 47 3.20 13.10 6.97
N LEU A 48 2.34 12.90 5.96
CA LEU A 48 1.11 13.68 5.78
C LEU A 48 0.17 13.57 6.98
N THR A 49 -0.02 12.35 7.51
CA THR A 49 -0.87 12.11 8.68
C THR A 49 -0.33 12.82 9.92
N MET A 50 0.98 12.76 10.16
CA MET A 50 1.61 13.47 11.28
C MET A 50 1.50 14.98 11.14
N ALA A 51 1.75 15.52 9.94
CA ALA A 51 1.64 16.94 9.66
C ALA A 51 0.20 17.44 9.81
N ALA A 52 -0.78 16.71 9.29
CA ALA A 52 -2.20 17.04 9.43
C ALA A 52 -2.65 17.04 10.89
N ARG A 53 -2.19 16.06 11.69
CA ARG A 53 -2.45 16.02 13.13
C ARG A 53 -1.84 17.24 13.84
N ALA A 54 -0.60 17.60 13.50
CA ALA A 54 0.07 18.76 14.08
C ALA A 54 -0.65 20.06 13.70
N ALA A 55 -1.02 20.24 12.43
CA ALA A 55 -1.77 21.40 11.93
C ALA A 55 -3.13 21.54 12.65
N GLY A 56 -3.90 20.45 12.71
CA GLY A 56 -5.18 20.44 13.42
C GLY A 56 -5.05 20.75 14.91
N HIS A 57 -4.02 20.23 15.57
CA HIS A 57 -3.72 20.58 16.97
C HIS A 57 -3.39 22.08 17.10
N CYS A 58 -2.57 22.64 16.20
CA CYS A 58 -2.24 24.07 16.23
C CYS A 58 -3.45 24.97 15.99
N ALA A 59 -4.37 24.57 15.10
CA ALA A 59 -5.57 25.32 14.80
C ALA A 59 -6.61 25.25 15.93
N GLY A 60 -6.82 24.08 16.54
CA GLY A 60 -7.86 23.87 17.55
C GLY A 60 -7.44 24.21 18.99
N TYR A 61 -6.15 24.11 19.32
CA TYR A 61 -5.68 24.33 20.68
C TYR A 61 -6.03 25.72 21.24
N PRO A 62 -5.91 26.84 20.49
CA PRO A 62 -6.26 28.17 21.02
C PRO A 62 -7.73 28.29 21.46
N GLU A 63 -8.65 27.69 20.72
CA GLU A 63 -10.08 27.69 21.07
C GLU A 63 -10.33 26.87 22.34
N CYS A 64 -9.76 25.67 22.42
CA CYS A 64 -9.84 24.81 23.61
C CYS A 64 -9.26 25.49 24.85
N ALA A 65 -8.08 26.09 24.71
CA ALA A 65 -7.42 26.82 25.79
C ALA A 65 -8.31 27.96 26.30
N ARG A 66 -8.90 28.75 25.40
CA ARG A 66 -9.82 29.85 25.76
C ARG A 66 -10.99 29.36 26.61
N HIS A 67 -11.67 28.28 26.21
CA HIS A 67 -12.78 27.72 26.98
C HIS A 67 -12.38 27.28 28.39
N VAL A 68 -11.20 26.68 28.54
CA VAL A 68 -10.67 26.25 29.84
C VAL A 68 -10.27 27.43 30.71
N GLU A 69 -9.62 28.45 30.13
CA GLU A 69 -9.25 29.68 30.82
C GLU A 69 -10.48 30.42 31.38
N GLU A 70 -11.57 30.47 30.59
CA GLU A 70 -12.85 31.07 30.99
C GLU A 70 -13.51 30.32 32.15
N ALA A 71 -13.54 28.97 32.09
CA ALA A 71 -14.15 28.14 33.12
C ALA A 71 -13.38 28.17 34.45
N LEU A 72 -12.04 28.27 34.39
CA LEU A 72 -11.17 28.25 35.57
C LEU A 72 -10.78 29.64 36.07
N HIS A 73 -11.17 30.71 35.36
CA HIS A 73 -10.77 32.09 35.64
C HIS A 73 -9.25 32.26 35.81
N GLN A 74 -8.46 31.49 35.05
CA GLN A 74 -7.00 31.47 35.09
C GLN A 74 -6.44 31.53 33.67
N ASN A 75 -5.37 32.30 33.46
CA ASN A 75 -4.69 32.37 32.17
C ASN A 75 -3.58 31.30 32.08
N PHE A 76 -3.66 30.45 31.06
CA PHE A 76 -2.70 29.42 30.70
C PHE A 76 -1.94 29.88 29.46
N GLY A 77 -1.13 30.94 29.58
CA GLY A 77 -0.43 31.54 28.46
C GLY A 77 0.33 30.54 27.56
N VAL A 78 0.61 30.96 26.32
CA VAL A 78 1.08 30.11 25.21
C VAL A 78 2.46 29.44 25.42
N ARG A 79 3.18 29.77 26.50
CA ARG A 79 4.52 29.21 26.79
C ARG A 79 4.53 27.71 27.06
N ARG A 80 3.40 27.13 27.46
CA ARG A 80 3.24 25.68 27.65
C ARG A 80 2.51 25.01 26.47
N CYS A 81 2.23 25.76 25.41
CA CYS A 81 1.58 25.24 24.24
C CYS A 81 2.56 24.32 23.50
N SER A 82 2.22 23.05 23.40
CA SER A 82 2.95 22.10 22.56
C SER A 82 2.66 22.30 21.06
N ALA A 83 1.69 23.16 20.71
CA ALA A 83 1.49 23.58 19.34
C ALA A 83 2.61 24.53 18.93
N GLY A 84 3.56 24.02 18.16
CA GLY A 84 4.55 24.87 17.50
C GLY A 84 3.90 25.77 16.46
N GLU A 85 4.47 26.95 16.25
CA GLU A 85 4.11 27.78 15.10
C GLU A 85 4.56 27.05 13.82
N GLY A 86 3.68 26.94 12.81
CA GLY A 86 4.02 26.38 11.50
C GLY A 86 3.42 25.02 11.15
N GLY A 87 2.45 24.49 11.92
CA GLY A 87 1.76 23.23 11.58
C GLY A 87 1.15 23.24 10.16
N GLU A 88 0.55 24.36 9.75
CA GLU A 88 -0.01 24.51 8.39
C GLU A 88 1.05 24.48 7.29
N HIS A 89 2.21 25.08 7.56
CA HIS A 89 3.32 25.08 6.61
C HIS A 89 3.93 23.68 6.45
N GLU A 90 4.10 22.94 7.55
CA GLU A 90 4.52 21.53 7.53
C GLU A 90 3.50 20.65 6.78
N LEU A 91 2.20 20.90 6.95
CA LEU A 91 1.15 20.20 6.21
C LEU A 91 1.23 20.48 4.71
N CYS A 92 1.31 21.75 4.30
CA CYS A 92 1.44 22.14 2.90
C CYS A 92 2.67 21.47 2.24
N LYS A 93 3.82 21.48 2.93
CA LYS A 93 5.03 20.80 2.46
C LYS A 93 4.84 19.27 2.33
N ALA A 94 4.14 18.65 3.27
CA ALA A 94 3.84 17.22 3.21
C ALA A 94 2.89 16.88 2.06
N GLU A 95 1.91 17.73 1.76
CA GLU A 95 1.01 17.61 0.62
C GLU A 95 1.75 17.74 -0.71
N GLU A 96 2.62 18.75 -0.85
CA GLU A 96 3.48 18.91 -2.03
C GLU A 96 4.35 17.68 -2.27
N ASN A 97 4.95 17.13 -1.22
CA ASN A 97 5.76 15.91 -1.30
C ASN A 97 4.93 14.68 -1.67
N TYR A 98 3.71 14.56 -1.16
CA TYR A 98 2.79 13.47 -1.53
C TYR A 98 2.35 13.58 -3.00
N ASN A 99 2.00 14.79 -3.45
CA ASN A 99 1.51 15.03 -4.82
C ASN A 99 2.60 14.89 -5.89
N SER A 100 3.87 15.12 -5.51
CA SER A 100 5.03 14.93 -6.38
C SER A 100 5.76 13.61 -6.16
N LEU A 101 5.15 12.68 -5.41
CA LEU A 101 5.77 11.42 -5.03
C LEU A 101 6.08 10.55 -6.25
N PHE A 102 7.33 10.13 -6.35
CA PHE A 102 7.75 9.10 -7.29
C PHE A 102 7.62 7.72 -6.64
N ILE A 103 6.82 6.83 -7.26
CA ILE A 103 6.68 5.44 -6.85
C ILE A 103 7.39 4.57 -7.88
N HIS A 104 8.51 3.95 -7.49
CA HIS A 104 9.36 3.19 -8.42
C HIS A 104 8.61 2.06 -9.15
N VAL A 105 7.69 1.39 -8.44
CA VAL A 105 6.83 0.33 -9.01
C VAL A 105 6.01 0.83 -10.21
N LEU A 106 5.52 2.07 -10.18
CA LEU A 106 4.77 2.63 -11.32
C LEU A 106 5.65 2.83 -12.56
N ASP A 107 6.93 3.17 -12.37
CA ASP A 107 7.88 3.30 -13.47
C ASP A 107 8.19 1.94 -14.10
N ILE A 108 8.39 0.90 -13.29
CA ILE A 108 8.55 -0.49 -13.77
C ILE A 108 7.35 -0.92 -14.61
N ILE A 109 6.12 -0.67 -14.12
CA ILE A 109 4.89 -1.01 -14.85
C ILE A 109 4.82 -0.22 -16.16
N THR A 110 5.07 1.08 -16.10
CA THR A 110 5.02 1.96 -17.27
C THR A 110 6.01 1.53 -18.35
N GLU A 111 7.22 1.13 -17.95
CA GLU A 111 8.22 0.61 -18.86
C GLU A 111 7.82 -0.75 -19.44
N ALA A 112 7.33 -1.68 -18.61
CA ALA A 112 6.87 -2.99 -19.06
C ALA A 112 5.76 -2.89 -20.13
N LEU A 113 4.82 -1.95 -19.94
CA LEU A 113 3.70 -1.73 -20.86
C LEU A 113 4.10 -1.18 -22.25
N LYS A 114 5.35 -0.71 -22.43
CA LYS A 114 5.83 -0.26 -23.75
C LYS A 114 6.20 -1.40 -24.69
N HIS A 115 6.30 -2.63 -24.18
CA HIS A 115 6.74 -3.78 -24.95
C HIS A 115 5.58 -4.71 -25.32
N GLU A 116 5.72 -5.46 -26.42
CA GLU A 116 4.72 -6.44 -26.85
C GLU A 116 4.60 -7.62 -25.88
N ASP A 117 5.67 -7.94 -25.16
CA ASP A 117 5.77 -9.00 -24.14
C ASP A 117 5.48 -8.50 -22.71
N TYR A 118 4.65 -7.45 -22.57
CA TYR A 118 4.41 -6.79 -21.28
C TYR A 118 3.95 -7.76 -20.18
N VAL A 119 3.11 -8.76 -20.49
CA VAL A 119 2.61 -9.72 -19.48
C VAL A 119 3.76 -10.57 -18.92
N ALA A 120 4.67 -11.04 -19.78
CA ALA A 120 5.84 -11.80 -19.34
C ALA A 120 6.76 -10.96 -18.43
N ARG A 121 6.92 -9.68 -18.76
CA ARG A 121 7.68 -8.73 -17.93
C ARG A 121 7.01 -8.50 -16.59
N LEU A 122 5.70 -8.24 -16.58
CA LEU A 122 4.94 -8.06 -15.34
C LEU A 122 5.00 -9.32 -14.47
N LYS A 123 4.87 -10.52 -15.05
CA LYS A 123 5.06 -11.79 -14.34
C LYS A 123 6.42 -11.84 -13.65
N SER A 124 7.51 -11.50 -14.35
CA SER A 124 8.86 -11.54 -13.76
C SER A 124 9.06 -10.65 -12.52
N PHE A 125 8.24 -9.60 -12.35
CA PHE A 125 8.32 -8.68 -11.21
C PHE A 125 7.26 -8.93 -10.13
N PHE A 126 6.08 -9.40 -10.52
CA PHE A 126 4.89 -9.44 -9.66
C PHE A 126 4.35 -10.85 -9.39
N GLU A 127 4.92 -11.86 -10.02
CA GLU A 127 4.53 -13.25 -9.76
C GLU A 127 4.84 -13.60 -8.30
N PRO A 128 3.84 -14.06 -7.53
CA PRO A 128 4.08 -14.47 -6.15
C PRO A 128 5.05 -15.66 -6.13
N PRO A 129 5.95 -15.74 -5.13
CA PRO A 129 6.73 -16.95 -4.92
C PRO A 129 5.76 -18.13 -4.71
N GLU A 130 6.08 -19.30 -5.26
CA GLU A 130 5.31 -20.53 -4.99
C GLU A 130 5.19 -20.71 -3.47
N THR A 131 3.97 -20.55 -2.96
CA THR A 131 3.69 -20.87 -1.56
C THR A 131 3.77 -22.38 -1.44
N VAL A 132 4.81 -22.88 -0.78
CA VAL A 132 4.83 -24.26 -0.30
C VAL A 132 3.63 -24.38 0.64
N GLU A 133 2.62 -25.16 0.26
CA GLU A 133 1.55 -25.49 1.19
C GLU A 133 2.20 -26.23 2.35
N LEU A 134 2.35 -25.50 3.46
CA LEU A 134 2.66 -26.11 4.73
C LEU A 134 1.43 -26.95 5.04
N SER A 135 1.55 -28.27 4.88
CA SER A 135 0.55 -29.20 5.37
C SER A 135 0.39 -28.93 6.86
N ASP A 136 -0.76 -28.38 7.23
CA ASP A 136 -1.19 -28.30 8.62
C ASP A 136 -1.37 -29.74 9.11
N GLU A 137 -0.28 -30.35 9.58
CA GLU A 137 -0.36 -31.55 10.42
C GLU A 137 -1.00 -31.09 11.73
N GLU A 138 -2.31 -31.30 11.85
CA GLU A 138 -3.01 -31.20 13.12
C GLU A 138 -2.41 -32.25 14.07
N ASP A 139 -1.66 -31.78 15.07
CA ASP A 139 -1.22 -32.59 16.22
C ASP A 139 -2.49 -32.99 17.01
N ASP A 140 -3.08 -34.12 16.65
CA ASP A 140 -4.06 -34.85 17.46
C ASP A 140 -3.39 -35.38 18.73
N ALA A 141 -3.24 -34.50 19.74
CA ALA A 141 -2.88 -34.91 21.09
C ALA A 141 -4.16 -35.32 21.84
N ASP A 142 -4.70 -36.51 21.50
CA ASP A 142 -5.74 -37.16 22.28
C ASP A 142 -5.13 -38.14 23.30
N ASN A 143 -5.55 -37.93 24.56
CA ASN A 143 -5.65 -38.88 25.66
C ASN A 143 -4.39 -39.42 26.39
N ALA A 144 -4.28 -39.04 27.67
CA ALA A 144 -4.11 -40.02 28.74
C ALA A 144 -4.67 -39.50 30.07
N GLU A 145 -5.94 -39.82 30.35
CA GLU A 145 -6.41 -40.01 31.72
C GLU A 145 -5.72 -41.23 32.36
N GLY A 146 -5.43 -41.15 33.67
CA GLY A 146 -4.95 -42.25 34.53
C GLY A 146 -4.32 -41.69 35.81
N GLU A 147 -5.06 -41.62 36.92
CA GLU A 147 -4.93 -42.49 38.13
C GLU A 147 -3.53 -42.32 38.80
N GLU A 148 -3.36 -41.83 40.02
CA GLU A 148 -4.07 -42.03 41.30
C GLU A 148 -3.63 -40.94 42.31
#